data_AF-A0AAD7H656-F1
#
_entry.id   AF-A0AAD7H656-F1
#
_cell.length_a   1.000
_cell.length_b   1.000
_cell.length_c   1.000
_cell.angle_alpha   90.00
_cell.angle_beta   90.00
_cell.angle_gamma   90.00
#
_symmetry.space_group_name_H-M   'P 1'
#
loop_
_entity.id
_entity.type
_entity.pdbx_description
1 polymer ?
#
loop_
_entity_poly.entity_id
_entity_poly.type
_entity_poly.pdbx_seq_one_letter_code
_entity_poly.pdbx_strand_id
1 'polypeptide(L)'
;MRAERRQKTRLYLCRPQLLRNPRFDTPWQVLYASANDRAFITTMGFDVVTFASIVDGGFGATWAATPIPRNDVASAGKPRLGARSLDAAGALRLVLH
;
A
#
# COMPACT_ATOMS: atom_id res chain seq x y z
N MET A 1 2.55 -22.28 14.82
CA MET A 1 2.32 -23.42 13.91
C MET A 1 1.32 -23.20 12.76
N ARG A 2 0.01 -22.91 12.96
CA ARG A 2 -0.93 -22.70 11.82
C ARG A 2 -0.67 -21.42 11.00
N ALA A 3 -0.27 -20.33 11.66
CA ALA A 3 0.03 -19.05 11.00
C ALA A 3 1.30 -19.12 10.13
N GLU A 4 2.35 -19.80 10.59
CA GLU A 4 3.61 -19.97 9.85
C GLU A 4 3.45 -20.85 8.61
N ARG A 5 2.64 -21.92 8.69
CA ARG A 5 2.32 -22.73 7.50
C ARG A 5 1.58 -21.93 6.41
N ARG A 6 0.72 -20.98 6.80
CA ARG A 6 0.04 -20.05 5.85
C ARG A 6 0.97 -18.97 5.31
N GLN A 7 2.03 -18.58 6.02
CA GLN A 7 2.98 -17.58 5.52
C GLN A 7 3.70 -18.06 4.26
N LYS A 8 4.02 -19.36 4.15
CA LYS A 8 4.73 -19.92 2.99
C LYS A 8 3.93 -19.86 1.68
N THR A 9 2.61 -19.72 1.75
CA THR A 9 1.70 -19.68 0.58
C THR A 9 1.10 -18.31 0.31
N ARG A 10 1.39 -17.30 1.14
CA ARG A 10 0.86 -15.94 0.96
C ARG A 10 1.86 -15.08 0.22
N LEU A 11 1.42 -14.50 -0.89
CA LEU A 11 2.17 -13.50 -1.66
C LEU A 11 1.99 -12.07 -1.08
N TYR A 12 1.36 -11.93 0.09
CA TYR A 12 1.08 -10.64 0.71
C TYR A 12 1.57 -10.59 2.16
N LEU A 13 2.00 -9.39 2.56
CA LEU A 13 2.47 -9.12 3.92
C LEU A 13 1.31 -9.07 4.91
N CYS A 14 1.51 -9.71 6.06
CA CYS A 14 0.64 -9.64 7.22
C CYS A 14 1.19 -8.61 8.22
N ARG A 15 0.35 -8.11 9.13
CA ARG A 15 0.72 -7.11 10.15
C ARG A 15 2.06 -7.37 10.87
N PRO A 16 2.42 -8.61 11.27
CA PRO A 16 3.71 -8.88 11.93
C PRO A 16 4.94 -8.75 11.01
N GLN A 17 4.73 -8.79 9.69
CA GLN A 17 5.78 -8.68 8.67
C GLN A 17 5.95 -7.24 8.17
N LEU A 18 5.08 -6.32 8.60
CA LEU A 18 5.22 -4.90 8.32
C LEU A 18 6.32 -4.31 9.22
N LEU A 19 6.97 -3.24 8.74
CA LEU A 19 7.90 -2.45 9.53
C LEU A 19 7.23 -1.97 10.82
N ARG A 20 8.04 -1.72 11.86
CA ARG A 20 7.55 -1.27 13.17
C ARG A 20 6.70 0.00 13.06
N ASN A 21 7.02 0.86 12.11
CA ASN A 21 6.16 1.94 11.66
C ASN A 21 5.99 1.87 10.13
N PRO A 22 4.93 1.23 9.61
CA PRO A 22 4.78 1.02 8.17
C PRO A 22 4.22 2.25 7.44
N ARG A 23 3.98 3.36 8.16
CA ARG A 23 3.46 4.61 7.61
C ARG A 23 4.54 5.60 7.21
N PHE A 24 5.77 5.43 7.69
CA PHE A 24 6.88 6.36 7.51
C PHE A 24 8.18 5.58 7.27
N ASP A 25 9.12 6.19 6.55
CA ASP A 25 10.47 5.67 6.27
C ASP A 25 10.50 4.22 5.77
N THR A 26 9.45 3.80 5.05
CA THR A 26 9.51 2.52 4.37
C THR A 26 10.58 2.61 3.25
N PRO A 27 11.28 1.51 2.91
CA PRO A 27 12.23 1.49 1.79
C PRO A 27 11.67 2.08 0.49
N TRP A 28 10.36 2.09 0.37
CA TRP A 28 9.61 2.56 -0.78
C TRP A 28 9.22 4.02 -0.71
N GLN A 29 8.96 4.57 0.47
CA GLN A 29 8.90 6.02 0.64
C GLN A 29 10.27 6.63 0.37
N VAL A 30 11.35 5.94 0.79
CA VAL A 30 12.72 6.33 0.44
C VAL A 30 12.96 6.23 -1.07
N LEU A 31 12.55 5.13 -1.71
CA LEU A 31 12.67 4.97 -3.17
C LEU A 31 11.87 6.03 -3.93
N TYR A 32 10.64 6.29 -3.53
CA TYR A 32 9.79 7.33 -4.13
C TYR A 32 10.38 8.73 -3.92
N ALA A 33 10.81 9.05 -2.70
CA ALA A 33 11.45 10.33 -2.38
C ALA A 33 12.80 10.51 -3.11
N SER A 34 13.49 9.42 -3.46
CA SER A 34 14.74 9.51 -4.22
C SER A 34 14.55 9.99 -5.67
N ALA A 35 13.31 9.95 -6.18
CA ALA A 35 12.96 10.29 -7.56
C ALA A 35 13.85 9.60 -8.63
N ASN A 36 14.42 8.44 -8.29
CA ASN A 36 15.31 7.71 -9.18
C ASN A 36 14.49 6.83 -10.12
N ASP A 37 14.17 7.35 -11.31
CA ASP A 37 13.36 6.64 -12.29
C ASP A 37 13.92 5.27 -12.66
N ARG A 38 15.25 5.11 -12.76
CA ARG A 38 15.84 3.82 -13.11
C ARG A 38 15.52 2.76 -12.05
N ALA A 39 15.68 3.12 -10.77
CA ALA A 39 15.37 2.21 -9.67
C ALA A 39 13.85 1.99 -9.55
N PHE A 40 13.05 3.04 -9.77
CA PHE A 40 11.59 2.96 -9.71
C PHE A 40 11.02 2.08 -10.82
N ILE A 41 11.43 2.28 -12.08
CA ILE A 41 11.05 1.46 -13.23
C ILE A 41 11.46 0.01 -13.02
N THR A 42 12.68 -0.24 -12.54
CA THR A 42 13.15 -1.62 -12.28
C THR A 42 12.27 -2.35 -11.27
N THR A 43 11.69 -1.62 -10.32
CA THR A 43 10.94 -2.22 -9.21
C THR A 43 9.42 -2.22 -9.42
N MET A 44 8.88 -1.24 -10.15
CA MET A 44 7.44 -1.00 -10.34
C MET A 44 6.97 -1.18 -11.79
N GLY A 45 7.89 -1.19 -12.76
CA GLY A 45 7.60 -1.30 -14.20
C GLY A 45 7.33 0.02 -14.91
N PHE A 46 7.33 1.15 -14.23
CA PHE A 46 7.14 2.49 -14.79
C PHE A 46 7.77 3.58 -13.89
N ASP A 47 7.88 4.80 -14.40
CA ASP A 47 8.58 5.91 -13.74
C ASP A 47 7.80 6.54 -12.57
N VAL A 48 8.48 7.41 -11.82
CA VAL A 48 7.92 8.05 -10.61
C VAL A 48 6.76 8.98 -10.95
N VAL A 49 6.82 9.68 -12.10
CA VAL A 49 5.81 10.64 -12.53
C VAL A 49 4.52 9.94 -12.95
N THR A 50 4.65 8.84 -13.68
CA THR A 50 3.54 7.97 -14.06
C THR A 50 2.86 7.40 -12.80
N PHE A 51 3.64 6.99 -11.80
CA PHE A 51 3.10 6.55 -10.51
C PHE A 51 2.32 7.64 -9.79
N ALA A 52 2.91 8.83 -9.65
CA ALA A 52 2.26 9.97 -9.03
C ALA A 52 0.94 10.32 -9.76
N SER A 53 0.95 10.28 -11.09
CA SER A 53 -0.22 10.56 -11.92
C SER A 53 -1.37 9.58 -11.67
N ILE A 54 -1.09 8.30 -11.39
CA ILE A 54 -2.14 7.31 -11.04
C ILE A 54 -2.70 7.60 -9.65
N VAL A 55 -1.82 7.91 -8.69
CA VAL A 55 -2.22 8.23 -7.31
C VAL A 55 -3.11 9.47 -7.30
N ASP A 56 -2.67 10.54 -7.96
CA ASP A 56 -3.37 11.83 -8.01
C ASP A 56 -4.58 11.81 -8.97
N GLY A 57 -4.53 10.97 -10.01
CA GLY A 57 -5.59 10.80 -11.01
C GLY A 57 -6.86 10.11 -10.52
N GLY A 58 -6.97 9.85 -9.21
CA GLY A 58 -8.21 9.39 -8.56
C GLY A 58 -8.04 8.16 -7.70
N PHE A 59 -6.92 7.42 -7.80
CA PHE A 59 -6.69 6.28 -6.90
C PHE A 59 -6.63 6.74 -5.45
N GLY A 60 -5.92 7.83 -5.15
CA GLY A 60 -5.77 8.34 -3.78
C GLY A 60 -7.10 8.77 -3.16
N ALA A 61 -7.91 9.50 -3.93
CA ALA A 61 -9.25 9.91 -3.50
C ALA A 61 -10.17 8.69 -3.28
N THR A 62 -10.17 7.74 -4.22
CA THR A 62 -10.97 6.52 -4.13
C THR A 62 -10.54 5.66 -2.95
N TRP A 63 -9.23 5.48 -2.75
CA TRP A 63 -8.68 4.81 -1.59
C TRP A 63 -9.23 5.48 -0.33
N ALA A 64 -9.06 6.79 -0.19
CA ALA A 64 -9.46 7.50 1.02
C ALA A 64 -10.98 7.43 1.30
N ALA A 65 -11.80 7.46 0.25
CA ALA A 65 -13.25 7.45 0.35
C ALA A 65 -13.87 6.04 0.50
N THR A 66 -13.16 4.98 0.11
CA THR A 66 -13.73 3.62 0.09
C THR A 66 -13.49 2.89 1.41
N PRO A 67 -14.54 2.49 2.15
CA PRO A 67 -14.38 1.64 3.34
C PRO A 67 -13.81 0.29 2.94
N ILE A 68 -12.84 -0.25 3.71
CA ILE A 68 -12.35 -1.61 3.47
C ILE A 68 -13.47 -2.57 3.88
N PRO A 69 -14.01 -3.40 2.97
CA PRO A 69 -15.07 -4.33 3.31
C PRO A 69 -14.60 -5.29 4.40
N ARG A 70 -15.38 -5.40 5.47
CA ARG A 70 -15.17 -6.42 6.50
C ARG A 70 -16.51 -7.02 6.90
N ASN A 71 -16.52 -8.32 7.19
CA ASN A 71 -17.74 -9.02 7.55
C ASN A 71 -18.33 -8.58 8.90
N ASP A 72 -17.53 -7.89 9.73
CA ASP A 72 -17.89 -7.39 11.06
C ASP A 72 -18.20 -5.88 11.08
N VAL A 73 -18.27 -5.21 9.92
CA VAL A 73 -18.49 -3.77 9.82
C VAL A 73 -19.56 -3.46 8.76
N ALA A 74 -20.46 -2.52 9.06
CA ALA A 74 -21.45 -2.04 8.10
C ALA A 74 -20.77 -1.45 6.85
N SER A 75 -21.21 -1.89 5.66
CA SER A 75 -20.64 -1.49 4.36
C SER A 75 -20.73 0.02 4.09
N ALA A 76 -21.71 0.71 4.68
CA ALA A 76 -21.90 2.16 4.56
C ALA A 76 -21.12 2.98 5.61
N GLY A 77 -20.27 2.35 6.43
CA GLY A 77 -19.51 3.04 7.47
C GLY A 77 -18.47 4.02 6.90
N LYS A 78 -18.28 5.18 7.54
CA LYS A 78 -17.26 6.15 7.11
C LYS A 78 -15.85 5.52 7.12
N PRO A 79 -15.00 5.79 6.11
CA PRO A 79 -13.61 5.35 6.10
C PRO A 79 -12.83 5.87 7.31
N ARG A 80 -11.99 5.01 7.90
CA ARG A 80 -11.10 5.37 9.02
C ARG A 80 -9.66 5.49 8.56
N LEU A 81 -9.32 6.63 7.94
CA LEU A 81 -7.99 6.88 7.39
C LEU A 81 -6.87 6.68 8.42
N GLY A 82 -7.02 7.24 9.64
CA GLY A 82 -6.03 7.10 10.72
C GLY A 82 -5.86 5.67 11.26
N ALA A 83 -6.79 4.77 10.95
CA ALA A 83 -6.70 3.35 11.31
C ALA A 83 -6.09 2.47 10.21
N ARG A 84 -5.76 3.03 9.04
CA ARG A 84 -5.11 2.29 7.96
C ARG A 84 -3.61 2.17 8.22
N SER A 85 -3.07 1.01 7.87
CA SER A 85 -1.63 0.75 7.96
C SER A 85 -0.85 1.39 6.81
N LEU A 86 -1.52 1.65 5.68
CA LEU A 86 -0.94 2.16 4.44
C LEU A 86 -1.69 3.41 3.98
N ASP A 87 -0.94 4.36 3.45
CA ASP A 87 -1.44 5.49 2.66
C ASP A 87 -1.82 5.03 1.24
N ALA A 88 -2.32 5.94 0.41
CA ALA A 88 -2.72 5.61 -0.96
C ALA A 88 -1.55 5.08 -1.80
N ALA A 89 -0.40 5.76 -1.74
CA ALA A 89 0.79 5.33 -2.46
C ALA A 89 1.22 3.92 -2.04
N GLY A 90 1.31 3.65 -0.72
CA GLY A 90 1.66 2.34 -0.20
C GLY A 90 0.65 1.24 -0.57
N ALA A 91 -0.64 1.57 -0.64
CA ALA A 91 -1.68 0.64 -1.07
C ALA A 91 -1.59 0.31 -2.57
N LEU A 92 -1.47 1.32 -3.44
CA LEU A 92 -1.28 1.11 -4.88
C LEU A 92 -0.02 0.27 -5.13
N ARG A 93 1.05 0.57 -4.41
CA ARG A 93 2.31 -0.15 -4.55
C ARG A 93 2.19 -1.63 -4.22
N LEU A 94 1.45 -1.97 -3.17
CA LEU A 94 1.23 -3.36 -2.77
C LEU A 94 0.43 -4.14 -3.81
N VAL A 95 -0.43 -3.48 -4.59
CA VAL A 95 -1.21 -4.12 -5.66
C VAL A 95 -0.36 -4.41 -6.89
N LEU A 96 0.66 -3.58 -7.14
CA LEU A 96 1.51 -3.66 -8.34
C LEU A 96 2.75 -4.55 -8.19
N HIS A 97 2.96 -5.13 -7.01
CA HIS A 97 4.11 -5.98 -6.67
C HIS A 97 3.66 -7.42 -6.41
#